data_AF-A0A4U2YN37-F1
#
_entry.id   AF-A0A4U2YN37-F1
#
_cell.length_a   1.000
_cell.length_b   1.000
_cell.length_c   1.000
_cell.angle_alpha   90.00
_cell.angle_beta   90.00
_cell.angle_gamma   90.00
#
_symmetry.space_group_name_H-M   'P 1'
#
loop_
_entity.id
_entity.type
_entity.pdbx_description
1 polymer ?
#
loop_
_entity_poly.entity_id
_entity_poly.type
_entity_poly.pdbx_seq_one_letter_code
_entity_poly.pdbx_strand_id
1 'polypeptide(L)'
;MTLQAQIDTLVTPTPGLGGLPLDRSMLGIALRMGTEGGKRFRPWLFAATYDQLSGRWADAPAVDRTVRERVAAAIELLHTAFVIHDDVIDNDDERRGHTSIPGWFRGSTTSDSAVYARAGAILTGDLALAAAVRGIATCGAPQEVTTALLDLLDSTLHDSAVGELSDVRLAIGGAAPTMDDAIAVAELKTAAYSFVLPMKAAAILAGAPEDVLEKVSDVGRSLGIAFQLRDDLLGTFGDPAIVGKDPDGDLREGKRTPLVVHAAASSHWWRVEPHLGNPDLTREEADEIRRALMEAGSFDHVETLMGRHVRIARWHAEALDLTAPIVDTLTSTWDIAGATVPPAPADEPLEAATVGVA
;
A
#
# COMPACT_ATOMS: atom_id res chain seq x y z
N MET A 1 -14.47 -16.65 -16.28
CA MET A 1 -13.41 -17.46 -15.63
C MET A 1 -13.50 -17.17 -14.14
N THR A 2 -12.48 -17.44 -13.31
CA THR A 2 -12.40 -16.83 -11.96
C THR A 2 -11.30 -15.77 -11.98
N LEU A 3 -11.26 -14.87 -10.99
CA LEU A 3 -10.17 -13.90 -10.84
C LEU A 3 -8.79 -14.60 -10.83
N GLN A 4 -8.65 -15.66 -10.02
CA GLN A 4 -7.40 -16.42 -9.95
C GLN A 4 -7.05 -17.05 -11.31
N ALA A 5 -8.01 -17.64 -12.02
CA ALA A 5 -7.74 -18.20 -13.33
C ALA A 5 -7.26 -17.15 -14.36
N GLN A 6 -7.73 -15.90 -14.25
CA GLN A 6 -7.23 -14.80 -15.08
C GLN A 6 -5.79 -14.42 -14.72
N ILE A 7 -5.48 -14.33 -13.42
CA ILE A 7 -4.14 -14.10 -12.90
C ILE A 7 -3.19 -15.20 -13.40
N ASP A 8 -3.55 -16.48 -13.20
CA ASP A 8 -2.76 -17.64 -13.61
C ASP A 8 -2.47 -17.61 -15.13
N THR A 9 -3.47 -17.23 -15.93
CA THR A 9 -3.32 -17.05 -17.38
C THR A 9 -2.36 -15.91 -17.73
N LEU A 10 -2.34 -14.83 -16.95
CA LEU A 10 -1.47 -13.67 -17.16
C LEU A 10 -0.03 -13.91 -16.67
N VAL A 11 0.18 -14.74 -15.67
CA VAL A 11 1.54 -15.05 -15.19
C VAL A 11 2.15 -16.28 -15.85
N THR A 12 1.35 -17.06 -16.57
CA THR A 12 1.86 -18.17 -17.38
C THR A 12 2.69 -17.62 -18.55
N PRO A 13 3.98 -17.98 -18.66
CA PRO A 13 4.83 -17.53 -19.75
C PRO A 13 4.27 -17.98 -21.11
N THR A 14 4.26 -17.06 -22.07
CA THR A 14 4.07 -17.46 -23.48
C THR A 14 5.33 -18.20 -23.94
N PRO A 15 5.22 -19.27 -24.76
CA PRO A 15 6.39 -19.96 -25.30
C PRO A 15 7.36 -18.99 -25.96
N GLY A 16 8.60 -18.99 -25.51
CA GLY A 16 9.67 -18.12 -26.02
C GLY A 16 10.86 -18.93 -26.52
N LEU A 17 12.01 -18.26 -26.67
CA LEU A 17 13.28 -18.94 -26.91
C LEU A 17 13.58 -19.93 -25.78
N GLY A 18 14.25 -21.04 -26.09
CA GLY A 18 14.64 -22.05 -25.09
C GLY A 18 15.78 -21.59 -24.15
N GLY A 19 16.36 -22.56 -23.42
CA GLY A 19 17.55 -22.35 -22.57
C GLY A 19 17.25 -21.85 -21.15
N LEU A 20 18.26 -21.88 -20.28
CA LEU A 20 18.23 -21.43 -18.86
C LEU A 20 17.02 -21.97 -18.05
N PRO A 21 16.82 -23.31 -18.00
CA PRO A 21 15.63 -23.90 -17.38
C PRO A 21 15.52 -23.60 -15.87
N LEU A 22 16.66 -23.44 -15.19
CA LEU A 22 16.70 -23.07 -13.76
C LEU A 22 16.09 -21.67 -13.55
N ASP A 23 16.65 -20.64 -14.16
CA ASP A 23 16.22 -19.25 -13.96
C ASP A 23 14.78 -19.02 -14.40
N ARG A 24 14.35 -19.66 -15.49
CA ARG A 24 12.94 -19.66 -15.92
C ARG A 24 12.02 -20.25 -14.87
N SER A 25 12.42 -21.36 -14.25
CA SER A 25 11.64 -22.00 -13.20
C SER A 25 11.60 -21.14 -11.95
N MET A 26 12.73 -20.54 -11.57
CA MET A 26 12.82 -19.65 -10.41
C MET A 26 11.90 -18.44 -10.54
N LEU A 27 11.96 -17.70 -11.66
CA LEU A 27 11.07 -16.57 -11.91
C LEU A 27 9.59 -17.00 -11.99
N GLY A 28 9.31 -18.15 -12.60
CA GLY A 28 7.96 -18.69 -12.67
C GLY A 28 7.38 -19.08 -11.30
N ILE A 29 8.21 -19.61 -10.38
CA ILE A 29 7.81 -19.92 -9.01
C ILE A 29 7.59 -18.62 -8.22
N ALA A 30 8.54 -17.68 -8.27
CA ALA A 30 8.43 -16.40 -7.58
C ALA A 30 7.16 -15.63 -7.99
N LEU A 31 6.85 -15.60 -9.29
CA LEU A 31 5.65 -14.93 -9.78
C LEU A 31 4.35 -15.61 -9.31
N ARG A 32 4.31 -16.96 -9.26
CA ARG A 32 3.16 -17.67 -8.67
C ARG A 32 3.02 -17.37 -7.18
N MET A 33 4.11 -17.45 -6.43
CA MET A 33 4.11 -17.12 -4.99
C MET A 33 3.58 -15.70 -4.72
N GLY A 34 4.04 -14.70 -5.49
CA GLY A 34 3.59 -13.31 -5.33
C GLY A 34 2.13 -13.06 -5.74
N THR A 35 1.51 -14.00 -6.44
CA THR A 35 0.13 -13.87 -6.94
C THR A 35 -0.86 -14.82 -6.28
N GLU A 36 -0.43 -15.68 -5.36
CA GLU A 36 -1.30 -16.56 -4.58
C GLU A 36 -1.73 -15.88 -3.26
N GLY A 37 -2.99 -16.07 -2.86
CA GLY A 37 -3.51 -15.54 -1.59
C GLY A 37 -3.88 -14.05 -1.63
N GLY A 38 -3.70 -13.36 -0.49
CA GLY A 38 -4.08 -11.95 -0.33
C GLY A 38 -5.57 -11.69 -0.11
N LYS A 39 -5.91 -10.48 0.37
CA LYS A 39 -7.29 -10.08 0.68
C LYS A 39 -8.14 -9.77 -0.56
N ARG A 40 -7.52 -9.68 -1.74
CA ARG A 40 -8.14 -9.29 -3.03
C ARG A 40 -8.97 -8.00 -2.94
N PHE A 41 -8.47 -7.05 -2.14
CA PHE A 41 -9.16 -5.80 -1.83
C PHE A 41 -9.39 -4.94 -3.09
N ARG A 42 -8.36 -4.74 -3.92
CA ARG A 42 -8.45 -3.89 -5.12
C ARG A 42 -9.39 -4.49 -6.17
N PRO A 43 -9.33 -5.80 -6.48
CA PRO A 43 -10.35 -6.49 -7.28
C PRO A 43 -11.78 -6.36 -6.72
N TRP A 44 -11.95 -6.47 -5.41
CA TRP A 44 -13.24 -6.28 -4.77
C TRP A 44 -13.75 -4.85 -4.95
N LEU A 45 -12.91 -3.84 -4.72
CA LEU A 45 -13.28 -2.43 -4.84
C LEU A 45 -13.69 -2.09 -6.28
N PHE A 46 -12.93 -2.58 -7.26
CA PHE A 46 -13.26 -2.47 -8.68
C PHE A 46 -14.62 -3.12 -8.98
N ALA A 47 -14.83 -4.38 -8.55
CA ALA A 47 -16.08 -5.10 -8.83
C ALA A 47 -17.30 -4.44 -8.17
N ALA A 48 -17.18 -4.04 -6.89
CA ALA A 48 -18.25 -3.37 -6.16
C ALA A 48 -18.61 -2.01 -6.78
N THR A 49 -17.62 -1.24 -7.23
CA THR A 49 -17.84 0.02 -7.95
C THR A 49 -18.53 -0.22 -9.29
N TYR A 50 -18.06 -1.21 -10.06
CA TYR A 50 -18.67 -1.55 -11.34
C TYR A 50 -20.13 -1.99 -11.17
N ASP A 51 -20.40 -2.86 -10.19
CA ASP A 51 -21.75 -3.37 -9.95
C ASP A 51 -22.74 -2.24 -9.60
N GLN A 52 -22.29 -1.18 -8.92
CA GLN A 52 -23.12 -0.02 -8.61
C GLN A 52 -23.36 0.92 -9.79
N LEU A 53 -22.39 1.03 -10.71
CA LEU A 53 -22.45 1.97 -11.83
C LEU A 53 -23.02 1.33 -13.11
N SER A 54 -22.88 0.01 -13.27
CA SER A 54 -23.27 -0.70 -14.49
C SER A 54 -24.77 -0.55 -14.79
N GLY A 55 -25.10 -0.35 -16.07
CA GLY A 55 -26.49 -0.20 -16.52
C GLY A 55 -27.14 1.17 -16.26
N ARG A 56 -26.41 2.15 -15.69
CA ARG A 56 -26.92 3.51 -15.48
C ARG A 56 -27.00 4.36 -16.76
N TRP A 57 -26.25 4.01 -17.80
CA TRP A 57 -26.20 4.74 -19.07
C TRP A 57 -26.63 3.87 -20.24
N ALA A 58 -27.65 4.32 -20.98
CA ALA A 58 -28.32 3.53 -22.01
C ALA A 58 -27.40 3.15 -23.19
N ASP A 59 -26.41 3.99 -23.50
CA ASP A 59 -25.47 3.78 -24.60
C ASP A 59 -24.20 3.01 -24.16
N ALA A 60 -24.08 2.65 -22.88
CA ALA A 60 -22.92 1.92 -22.38
C ALA A 60 -22.94 0.47 -22.91
N PRO A 61 -21.84 -0.01 -23.53
CA PRO A 61 -21.78 -1.37 -24.02
C PRO A 61 -21.86 -2.37 -22.85
N ALA A 62 -22.62 -3.45 -23.05
CA ALA A 62 -22.63 -4.55 -22.09
C ALA A 62 -21.23 -5.19 -22.04
N VAL A 63 -20.61 -5.20 -20.86
CA VAL A 63 -19.30 -5.80 -20.67
C VAL A 63 -19.44 -7.22 -20.15
N ASP A 64 -18.82 -8.18 -20.84
CA ASP A 64 -18.76 -9.57 -20.40
C ASP A 64 -18.02 -9.66 -19.06
N ARG A 65 -18.53 -10.50 -18.16
CA ARG A 65 -17.87 -10.87 -16.91
C ARG A 65 -16.39 -11.22 -17.10
N THR A 66 -16.01 -11.85 -18.20
CA THR A 66 -14.62 -12.23 -18.50
C THR A 66 -13.72 -11.00 -18.68
N VAL A 67 -14.21 -9.93 -19.32
CA VAL A 67 -13.50 -8.65 -19.47
C VAL A 67 -13.30 -8.03 -18.09
N ARG A 68 -14.36 -7.97 -17.28
CA ARG A 68 -14.32 -7.46 -15.90
C ARG A 68 -13.28 -8.20 -15.04
N GLU A 69 -13.30 -9.53 -15.07
CA GLU A 69 -12.33 -10.35 -14.34
C GLU A 69 -10.89 -10.15 -14.83
N ARG A 70 -10.69 -9.89 -16.12
CA ARG A 70 -9.37 -9.61 -16.68
C ARG A 70 -8.81 -8.26 -16.19
N VAL A 71 -9.63 -7.21 -16.17
CA VAL A 71 -9.24 -5.90 -15.64
C VAL A 71 -8.95 -6.00 -14.14
N ALA A 72 -9.79 -6.70 -13.38
CA ALA A 72 -9.56 -6.94 -11.96
C ALA A 72 -8.23 -7.70 -11.71
N ALA A 73 -7.92 -8.71 -12.51
CA ALA A 73 -6.66 -9.44 -12.44
C ALA A 73 -5.45 -8.55 -12.76
N ALA A 74 -5.57 -7.65 -13.75
CA ALA A 74 -4.52 -6.69 -14.08
C ALA A 74 -4.23 -5.72 -12.94
N ILE A 75 -5.27 -5.20 -12.28
CA ILE A 75 -5.12 -4.32 -11.10
C ILE A 75 -4.43 -5.06 -9.94
N GLU A 76 -4.76 -6.33 -9.71
CA GLU A 76 -4.11 -7.13 -8.67
C GLU A 76 -2.64 -7.41 -9.01
N LEU A 77 -2.32 -7.69 -10.28
CA LEU A 77 -0.94 -7.88 -10.74
C LEU A 77 -0.09 -6.62 -10.61
N LEU A 78 -0.69 -5.45 -10.85
CA LEU A 78 -0.03 -4.17 -10.57
C LEU A 78 0.32 -4.05 -9.09
N HIS A 79 -0.62 -4.38 -8.20
CA HIS A 79 -0.36 -4.39 -6.77
C HIS A 79 0.75 -5.39 -6.39
N THR A 80 0.73 -6.60 -6.94
CA THR A 80 1.81 -7.58 -6.75
C THR A 80 3.15 -7.01 -7.18
N ALA A 81 3.25 -6.35 -8.34
CA ALA A 81 4.49 -5.74 -8.81
C ALA A 81 5.00 -4.69 -7.82
N PHE A 82 4.13 -3.78 -7.38
CA PHE A 82 4.49 -2.74 -6.41
C PHE A 82 4.96 -3.31 -5.08
N VAL A 83 4.28 -4.32 -4.53
CA VAL A 83 4.73 -4.95 -3.28
C VAL A 83 6.11 -5.59 -3.42
N ILE A 84 6.36 -6.30 -4.52
CA ILE A 84 7.66 -6.96 -4.74
C ILE A 84 8.77 -5.92 -4.88
N HIS A 85 8.51 -4.81 -5.58
CA HIS A 85 9.49 -3.73 -5.73
C HIS A 85 9.70 -2.94 -4.43
N ASP A 86 8.64 -2.68 -3.66
CA ASP A 86 8.65 -2.06 -2.32
C ASP A 86 9.51 -2.89 -1.36
N ASP A 87 9.31 -4.21 -1.29
CA ASP A 87 10.14 -5.12 -0.47
C ASP A 87 11.64 -5.05 -0.85
N VAL A 88 11.97 -4.78 -2.12
CA VAL A 88 13.37 -4.59 -2.56
C VAL A 88 13.94 -3.23 -2.15
N ILE A 89 13.13 -2.18 -2.21
CA ILE A 89 13.51 -0.81 -1.84
C ILE A 89 13.77 -0.75 -0.33
N ASP A 90 12.85 -1.32 0.46
CA ASP A 90 12.89 -1.32 1.92
C ASP A 90 13.88 -2.38 2.48
N ASN A 91 14.31 -3.33 1.64
CA ASN A 91 15.18 -4.48 2.00
C ASN A 91 14.51 -5.49 2.95
N ASP A 92 13.20 -5.69 2.77
CA ASP A 92 12.39 -6.60 3.57
C ASP A 92 12.47 -8.04 3.06
N ASP A 93 12.99 -8.95 3.88
CA ASP A 93 12.99 -10.40 3.59
C ASP A 93 11.70 -11.11 4.08
N GLU A 94 10.84 -10.40 4.84
CA GLU A 94 9.58 -10.91 5.38
C GLU A 94 8.43 -9.90 5.20
N ARG A 95 7.22 -10.40 4.92
CA ARG A 95 5.99 -9.60 4.79
C ARG A 95 4.81 -10.34 5.42
N ARG A 96 4.14 -9.73 6.41
CA ARG A 96 2.94 -10.29 7.06
C ARG A 96 3.17 -11.70 7.65
N GLY A 97 4.35 -11.94 8.24
CA GLY A 97 4.74 -13.24 8.80
C GLY A 97 5.05 -14.32 7.76
N HIS A 98 5.17 -13.95 6.48
CA HIS A 98 5.56 -14.83 5.38
C HIS A 98 6.85 -14.32 4.73
N THR A 99 7.64 -15.21 4.14
CA THR A 99 8.84 -14.82 3.40
C THR A 99 8.47 -13.98 2.18
N SER A 100 9.11 -12.82 2.01
CA SER A 100 8.93 -11.96 0.83
C SER A 100 9.57 -12.61 -0.41
N ILE A 101 9.36 -12.05 -1.60
CA ILE A 101 10.04 -12.53 -2.81
C ILE A 101 11.57 -12.37 -2.72
N PRO A 102 12.13 -11.20 -2.31
CA PRO A 102 13.57 -11.10 -2.07
C PRO A 102 14.07 -12.11 -1.02
N GLY A 103 13.35 -12.27 0.09
CA GLY A 103 13.69 -13.26 1.12
C GLY A 103 13.67 -14.70 0.59
N TRP A 104 12.72 -15.03 -0.30
CA TRP A 104 12.63 -16.35 -0.91
C TRP A 104 13.81 -16.64 -1.83
N PHE A 105 14.21 -15.67 -2.66
CA PHE A 105 15.40 -15.84 -3.50
C PHE A 105 16.66 -16.02 -2.64
N ARG A 106 16.80 -15.28 -1.54
CA ARG A 106 17.92 -15.40 -0.60
C ARG A 106 17.96 -16.77 0.08
N GLY A 107 16.80 -17.31 0.45
CA GLY A 107 16.67 -18.65 1.04
C GLY A 107 16.65 -19.79 0.02
N SER A 108 16.75 -19.49 -1.29
CA SER A 108 16.62 -20.51 -2.33
C SER A 108 17.87 -21.39 -2.43
N THR A 109 17.70 -22.61 -2.95
CA THR A 109 18.81 -23.57 -3.12
C THR A 109 19.82 -23.15 -4.19
N THR A 110 19.62 -22.01 -4.84
CA THR A 110 20.45 -21.56 -5.97
C THR A 110 21.57 -20.61 -5.54
N SER A 111 21.29 -19.68 -4.63
CA SER A 111 22.28 -18.75 -4.08
C SER A 111 21.73 -18.04 -2.84
N ASP A 112 22.59 -17.82 -1.84
CA ASP A 112 22.35 -16.95 -0.68
C ASP A 112 22.75 -15.49 -0.93
N SER A 113 23.17 -15.17 -2.16
CA SER A 113 23.66 -13.85 -2.53
C SER A 113 22.55 -12.80 -2.48
N ALA A 114 22.78 -11.74 -1.71
CA ALA A 114 21.91 -10.56 -1.68
C ALA A 114 21.74 -9.93 -3.07
N VAL A 115 22.75 -10.03 -3.95
CA VAL A 115 22.68 -9.52 -5.32
C VAL A 115 21.72 -10.37 -6.16
N TYR A 116 21.79 -11.70 -6.03
CA TYR A 116 20.87 -12.61 -6.72
C TYR A 116 19.43 -12.40 -6.24
N ALA A 117 19.23 -12.28 -4.93
CA ALA A 117 17.92 -12.01 -4.33
C ALA A 117 17.29 -10.72 -4.85
N ARG A 118 18.06 -9.62 -4.85
CA ARG A 118 17.63 -8.33 -5.38
C ARG A 118 17.29 -8.41 -6.87
N ALA A 119 18.16 -9.03 -7.68
CA ALA A 119 17.93 -9.17 -9.11
C ALA A 119 16.67 -10.01 -9.42
N GLY A 120 16.50 -11.15 -8.73
CA GLY A 120 15.35 -12.03 -8.91
C GLY A 120 14.02 -11.36 -8.54
N ALA A 121 14.00 -10.61 -7.43
CA ALA A 121 12.83 -9.86 -7.00
C ALA A 121 12.47 -8.72 -7.98
N ILE A 122 13.45 -7.90 -8.39
CA ILE A 122 13.23 -6.83 -9.39
C ILE A 122 12.60 -7.43 -10.66
N LEU A 123 13.21 -8.48 -11.20
CA LEU A 123 12.74 -9.13 -12.43
C LEU A 123 11.36 -9.78 -12.25
N THR A 124 11.03 -10.27 -11.07
CA THR A 124 9.69 -10.81 -10.77
C THR A 124 8.63 -9.71 -10.75
N GLY A 125 8.93 -8.57 -10.13
CA GLY A 125 8.07 -7.39 -10.16
C GLY A 125 7.88 -6.85 -11.58
N ASP A 126 8.95 -6.81 -12.39
CA ASP A 126 8.87 -6.38 -13.80
C ASP A 126 7.93 -7.29 -14.62
N LEU A 127 7.99 -8.60 -14.39
CA LEU A 127 7.11 -9.57 -15.05
C LEU A 127 5.64 -9.40 -14.61
N ALA A 128 5.39 -9.14 -13.33
CA ALA A 128 4.05 -8.85 -12.82
C ALA A 128 3.49 -7.55 -13.41
N LEU A 129 4.32 -6.50 -13.51
CA LEU A 129 3.95 -5.22 -14.12
C LEU A 129 3.62 -5.39 -15.61
N ALA A 130 4.48 -6.10 -16.36
CA ALA A 130 4.22 -6.40 -17.76
C ALA A 130 2.95 -7.24 -17.95
N ALA A 131 2.66 -8.15 -17.03
CA ALA A 131 1.42 -8.95 -17.03
C ALA A 131 0.19 -8.09 -16.73
N ALA A 132 0.27 -7.07 -15.86
CA ALA A 132 -0.79 -6.11 -15.61
C ALA A 132 -1.13 -5.32 -16.88
N VAL A 133 -0.12 -4.73 -17.54
CA VAL A 133 -0.30 -3.99 -18.81
C VAL A 133 -0.92 -4.90 -19.88
N ARG A 134 -0.39 -6.12 -20.04
CA ARG A 134 -0.95 -7.10 -20.98
C ARG A 134 -2.39 -7.48 -20.63
N GLY A 135 -2.73 -7.55 -19.34
CA GLY A 135 -4.08 -7.82 -18.85
C GLY A 135 -5.09 -6.80 -19.35
N ILE A 136 -4.78 -5.50 -19.23
CA ILE A 136 -5.61 -4.43 -19.78
C ILE A 136 -5.64 -4.47 -21.31
N ALA A 137 -4.47 -4.53 -21.95
CA ALA A 137 -4.37 -4.49 -23.42
C ALA A 137 -5.09 -5.66 -24.11
N THR A 138 -5.27 -6.78 -23.41
CA THR A 138 -5.94 -8.00 -23.92
C THR A 138 -7.27 -8.27 -23.23
N CYS A 139 -7.88 -7.27 -22.58
CA CYS A 139 -9.10 -7.50 -21.79
C CYS A 139 -10.34 -7.84 -22.60
N GLY A 140 -10.37 -7.48 -23.89
CA GLY A 140 -11.51 -7.73 -24.77
C GLY A 140 -12.60 -6.67 -24.69
N ALA A 141 -12.34 -5.54 -24.01
CA ALA A 141 -13.18 -4.34 -24.10
C ALA A 141 -13.05 -3.67 -25.48
N PRO A 142 -13.98 -2.78 -25.86
CA PRO A 142 -13.81 -1.92 -27.04
C PRO A 142 -12.47 -1.17 -27.03
N GLN A 143 -11.98 -0.78 -28.21
CA GLN A 143 -10.66 -0.17 -28.34
C GLN A 143 -10.54 1.12 -27.55
N GLU A 144 -11.56 1.98 -27.60
CA GLU A 144 -11.59 3.26 -26.91
C GLU A 144 -11.56 3.09 -25.38
N VAL A 145 -12.30 2.10 -24.87
CA VAL A 145 -12.30 1.72 -23.44
C VAL A 145 -10.94 1.16 -23.04
N THR A 146 -10.34 0.31 -23.87
CA THR A 146 -9.02 -0.28 -23.62
C THR A 146 -7.94 0.80 -23.58
N THR A 147 -7.98 1.78 -24.49
CA THR A 147 -7.07 2.93 -24.49
C THR A 147 -7.24 3.76 -23.21
N ALA A 148 -8.47 4.10 -22.82
CA ALA A 148 -8.71 4.86 -21.59
C ALA A 148 -8.22 4.12 -20.33
N LEU A 149 -8.35 2.80 -20.28
CA LEU A 149 -7.82 1.99 -19.18
C LEU A 149 -6.28 1.95 -19.17
N LEU A 150 -5.63 1.93 -20.34
CA LEU A 150 -4.17 1.99 -20.45
C LEU A 150 -3.64 3.37 -20.04
N ASP A 151 -4.29 4.46 -20.46
CA ASP A 151 -3.93 5.83 -20.07
C ASP A 151 -4.10 6.03 -18.55
N LEU A 152 -5.15 5.47 -17.96
CA LEU A 152 -5.34 5.45 -16.52
C LEU A 152 -4.24 4.64 -15.80
N LEU A 153 -3.86 3.47 -16.35
CA LEU A 153 -2.79 2.65 -15.79
C LEU A 153 -1.45 3.40 -15.84
N ASP A 154 -1.12 4.04 -16.96
CA ASP A 154 0.11 4.81 -17.17
C ASP A 154 0.23 5.99 -16.20
N SER A 155 -0.80 6.83 -16.12
CA SER A 155 -0.83 7.94 -15.16
C SER A 155 -0.72 7.46 -13.71
N THR A 156 -1.42 6.37 -13.35
CA THR A 156 -1.32 5.78 -12.01
C THR A 156 0.09 5.27 -11.69
N LEU A 157 0.76 4.65 -12.67
CA LEU A 157 2.15 4.19 -12.52
C LEU A 157 3.09 5.36 -12.26
N HIS A 158 2.93 6.44 -13.02
CA HIS A 158 3.74 7.64 -12.86
C HIS A 158 3.53 8.27 -11.47
N ASP A 159 2.28 8.46 -11.06
CA ASP A 159 1.93 9.01 -9.75
C ASP A 159 2.49 8.15 -8.61
N SER A 160 2.30 6.83 -8.68
CA SER A 160 2.80 5.90 -7.65
C SER A 160 4.32 5.91 -7.56
N ALA A 161 5.02 5.96 -8.69
CA ALA A 161 6.48 6.04 -8.71
C ALA A 161 7.01 7.37 -8.13
N VAL A 162 6.32 8.49 -8.40
CA VAL A 162 6.64 9.80 -7.80
C VAL A 162 6.40 9.76 -6.28
N GLY A 163 5.31 9.14 -5.84
CA GLY A 163 4.99 8.93 -4.43
C GLY A 163 6.08 8.11 -3.72
N GLU A 164 6.47 6.97 -4.30
CA GLU A 164 7.50 6.08 -3.78
C GLU A 164 8.86 6.78 -3.66
N LEU A 165 9.30 7.44 -4.73
CA LEU A 165 10.57 8.18 -4.72
C LEU A 165 10.56 9.30 -3.67
N SER A 166 9.40 9.94 -3.47
CA SER A 166 9.24 10.99 -2.47
C SER A 166 9.31 10.41 -1.05
N ASP A 167 8.68 9.27 -0.78
CA ASP A 167 8.75 8.58 0.51
C ASP A 167 10.20 8.29 0.90
N VAL A 168 10.95 7.64 0.00
CA VAL A 168 12.38 7.35 0.19
C VAL A 168 13.20 8.63 0.40
N ARG A 169 13.01 9.64 -0.45
CA ARG A 169 13.77 10.90 -0.35
C ARG A 169 13.52 11.62 0.97
N LEU A 170 12.29 11.62 1.48
CA LEU A 170 11.95 12.30 2.73
C LEU A 170 12.53 11.57 3.95
N ALA A 171 12.69 10.25 3.88
CA ALA A 171 13.33 9.46 4.93
C ALA A 171 14.85 9.74 5.07
N ILE A 172 15.57 9.97 3.96
CA ILE A 172 17.03 10.18 3.92
C ILE A 172 17.49 11.50 4.60
N GLY A 173 16.55 12.39 4.94
CA GLY A 173 16.81 13.65 5.64
C GLY A 173 17.01 14.86 4.72
N GLY A 174 17.21 16.04 5.31
CA GLY A 174 17.26 17.32 4.60
C GLY A 174 16.28 18.33 5.18
N ALA A 175 15.59 19.09 4.32
CA ALA A 175 14.52 19.98 4.78
C ALA A 175 13.39 19.16 5.39
N ALA A 176 12.90 19.57 6.57
CA ALA A 176 11.79 18.90 7.22
C ALA A 176 10.54 18.92 6.31
N PRO A 177 9.92 17.76 6.03
CA PRO A 177 8.70 17.72 5.24
C PRO A 177 7.56 18.44 5.94
N THR A 178 6.66 19.03 5.15
CA THR A 178 5.41 19.59 5.63
C THR A 178 4.33 18.51 5.75
N MET A 179 3.24 18.82 6.46
CA MET A 179 2.08 17.92 6.49
C MET A 179 1.50 17.71 5.08
N ASP A 180 1.53 18.74 4.23
CA ASP A 180 1.07 18.62 2.85
C ASP A 180 1.96 17.66 2.05
N ASP A 181 3.27 17.64 2.27
CA ASP A 181 4.18 16.67 1.64
C ASP A 181 3.83 15.24 2.07
N ALA A 182 3.59 15.00 3.36
CA ALA A 182 3.25 13.67 3.87
C ALA A 182 1.89 13.18 3.34
N ILE A 183 0.90 14.06 3.25
CA ILE A 183 -0.40 13.74 2.65
C ILE A 183 -0.28 13.50 1.14
N ALA A 184 0.56 14.26 0.43
CA ALA A 184 0.83 14.03 -0.98
C ALA A 184 1.51 12.68 -1.23
N VAL A 185 2.43 12.25 -0.36
CA VAL A 185 3.00 10.90 -0.42
C VAL A 185 1.91 9.84 -0.22
N ALA A 186 1.07 9.96 0.80
CA ALA A 186 -0.04 9.03 1.03
C ALA A 186 -1.01 8.93 -0.16
N GLU A 187 -1.29 10.08 -0.79
CA GLU A 187 -2.11 10.15 -1.99
C GLU A 187 -1.47 9.45 -3.19
N LEU A 188 -0.22 9.80 -3.52
CA LEU A 188 0.45 9.33 -4.72
C LEU A 188 0.93 7.89 -4.57
N LYS A 189 1.59 7.54 -3.46
CA LYS A 189 2.11 6.18 -3.19
C LYS A 189 0.98 5.17 -3.01
N THR A 190 -0.10 5.54 -2.31
CA THR A 190 -1.13 4.56 -1.90
C THR A 190 -2.50 4.81 -2.53
N ALA A 191 -3.05 6.01 -2.41
CA ALA A 191 -4.43 6.27 -2.84
C ALA A 191 -4.63 6.11 -4.36
N ALA A 192 -3.67 6.58 -5.16
CA ALA A 192 -3.70 6.55 -6.62
C ALA A 192 -3.95 5.13 -7.15
N TYR A 193 -3.08 4.17 -6.83
CA TYR A 193 -3.24 2.81 -7.37
C TYR A 193 -4.19 1.91 -6.57
N SER A 194 -4.35 2.16 -5.27
CA SER A 194 -5.13 1.24 -4.41
C SER A 194 -6.62 1.56 -4.40
N PHE A 195 -6.99 2.81 -4.69
CA PHE A 195 -8.38 3.26 -4.62
C PHE A 195 -8.82 3.97 -5.90
N VAL A 196 -8.08 4.97 -6.37
CA VAL A 196 -8.47 5.74 -7.56
C VAL A 196 -8.50 4.86 -8.80
N LEU A 197 -7.42 4.12 -9.09
CA LEU A 197 -7.32 3.19 -10.22
C LEU A 197 -8.50 2.19 -10.28
N PRO A 198 -8.77 1.35 -9.26
CA PRO A 198 -9.85 0.38 -9.35
C PRO A 198 -11.23 1.03 -9.48
N MET A 199 -11.48 2.13 -8.80
CA MET A 199 -12.79 2.78 -8.88
C MET A 199 -12.99 3.48 -10.23
N LYS A 200 -11.99 4.22 -10.73
CA LYS A 200 -12.07 4.91 -12.03
C LYS A 200 -12.07 3.92 -13.20
N ALA A 201 -11.31 2.83 -13.12
CA ALA A 201 -11.34 1.75 -14.11
C ALA A 201 -12.72 1.09 -14.19
N ALA A 202 -13.39 0.89 -13.04
CA ALA A 202 -14.75 0.38 -12.99
C ALA A 202 -15.75 1.33 -13.66
N ALA A 203 -15.63 2.64 -13.41
CA ALA A 203 -16.49 3.65 -14.00
C ALA A 203 -16.27 3.79 -15.53
N ILE A 204 -15.02 3.74 -16.00
CA ILE A 204 -14.67 3.67 -17.44
C ILE A 204 -15.35 2.45 -18.07
N LEU A 205 -15.22 1.27 -17.44
CA LEU A 205 -15.78 0.04 -17.97
C LEU A 205 -17.33 0.03 -17.95
N ALA A 206 -17.94 0.74 -17.00
CA ALA A 206 -19.38 0.93 -16.92
C ALA A 206 -19.92 1.95 -17.95
N GLY A 207 -19.06 2.64 -18.71
CA GLY A 207 -19.45 3.67 -19.65
C GLY A 207 -19.89 4.98 -19.00
N ALA A 208 -19.36 5.28 -17.81
CA ALA A 208 -19.68 6.49 -17.07
C ALA A 208 -19.14 7.75 -17.77
N PRO A 209 -19.87 8.89 -17.71
CA PRO A 209 -19.39 10.17 -18.21
C PRO A 209 -18.28 10.76 -17.32
N GLU A 210 -17.54 11.74 -17.86
CA GLU A 210 -16.34 12.32 -17.21
C GLU A 210 -16.61 12.87 -15.80
N ASP A 211 -17.76 13.52 -15.58
CA ASP A 211 -18.13 14.06 -14.26
C ASP A 211 -18.27 12.96 -13.20
N VAL A 212 -18.70 11.76 -13.61
CA VAL A 212 -18.73 10.58 -12.74
C VAL A 212 -17.33 10.01 -12.55
N LEU A 213 -16.48 9.99 -13.58
CA LEU A 213 -15.08 9.57 -13.45
C LEU A 213 -14.32 10.44 -12.44
N GLU A 214 -14.48 11.76 -12.50
CA GLU A 214 -13.92 12.71 -11.54
C GLU A 214 -14.46 12.44 -10.13
N LYS A 215 -15.78 12.32 -9.97
CA LYS A 215 -16.39 12.12 -8.65
C LYS A 215 -15.96 10.80 -8.01
N VAL A 216 -15.88 9.71 -8.79
CA VAL A 216 -15.38 8.41 -8.33
C VAL A 216 -13.91 8.49 -7.92
N SER A 217 -13.11 9.28 -8.65
CA SER A 217 -11.71 9.56 -8.30
C SER A 217 -11.59 10.31 -6.97
N ASP A 218 -12.45 11.30 -6.69
CA ASP A 218 -12.45 12.02 -5.41
C ASP A 218 -12.78 11.10 -4.22
N VAL A 219 -13.73 10.17 -4.40
CA VAL A 219 -14.04 9.13 -3.40
C VAL A 219 -12.81 8.27 -3.15
N GLY A 220 -12.19 7.75 -4.22
CA GLY A 220 -11.01 6.90 -4.15
C GLY A 220 -9.83 7.61 -3.48
N ARG A 221 -9.54 8.85 -3.87
CA ARG A 221 -8.47 9.69 -3.31
C ARG A 221 -8.64 9.85 -1.81
N SER A 222 -9.84 10.24 -1.37
CA SER A 222 -10.12 10.50 0.05
C SER A 222 -10.09 9.20 0.88
N LEU A 223 -10.65 8.10 0.37
CA LEU A 223 -10.55 6.81 1.04
C LEU A 223 -9.12 6.31 1.13
N GLY A 224 -8.33 6.47 0.07
CA GLY A 224 -6.95 6.01 0.03
C GLY A 224 -6.04 6.76 0.97
N ILE A 225 -6.20 8.08 1.09
CA ILE A 225 -5.50 8.88 2.10
C ILE A 225 -5.89 8.40 3.49
N ALA A 226 -7.19 8.26 3.79
CA ALA A 226 -7.64 7.78 5.09
C ALA A 226 -7.13 6.36 5.42
N PHE A 227 -7.04 5.48 4.41
CA PHE A 227 -6.48 4.15 4.56
C PHE A 227 -4.99 4.19 4.91
N GLN A 228 -4.19 5.03 4.23
CA GLN A 228 -2.77 5.15 4.56
C GLN A 228 -2.57 5.75 5.97
N LEU A 229 -3.35 6.77 6.35
CA LEU A 229 -3.29 7.33 7.71
C LEU A 229 -3.60 6.28 8.78
N ARG A 230 -4.56 5.40 8.50
CA ARG A 230 -4.86 4.24 9.37
C ARG A 230 -3.68 3.27 9.43
N ASP A 231 -3.07 2.96 8.30
CA ASP A 231 -1.92 2.07 8.24
C ASP A 231 -0.71 2.66 8.99
N ASP A 232 -0.50 3.98 8.95
CA ASP A 232 0.53 4.67 9.74
C ASP A 232 0.25 4.58 11.26
N LEU A 233 -1.02 4.77 11.66
CA LEU A 233 -1.46 4.61 13.06
C LEU A 233 -1.25 3.18 13.55
N LEU A 234 -1.64 2.18 12.76
CA LEU A 234 -1.46 0.77 13.11
C LEU A 234 0.00 0.34 13.06
N GLY A 235 0.78 0.84 12.11
CA GLY A 235 2.21 0.58 12.01
C GLY A 235 2.96 1.10 13.23
N THR A 236 2.52 2.23 13.79
CA THR A 236 3.18 2.85 14.95
C THR A 236 2.63 2.34 16.30
N PHE A 237 1.33 2.14 16.43
CA PHE A 237 0.67 1.88 17.72
C PHE A 237 -0.13 0.56 17.78
N GLY A 238 -0.22 -0.17 16.68
CA GLY A 238 -0.99 -1.42 16.61
C GLY A 238 -0.29 -2.60 17.28
N ASP A 239 -1.08 -3.60 17.68
CA ASP A 239 -0.57 -4.87 18.20
C ASP A 239 0.23 -5.60 17.09
N PRO A 240 1.50 -5.98 17.32
CA PRO A 240 2.31 -6.73 16.36
C PRO A 240 1.61 -7.98 15.80
N ALA A 241 0.76 -8.66 16.59
CA ALA A 241 -0.01 -9.82 16.17
C ALA A 241 -1.08 -9.49 15.11
N ILE A 242 -1.52 -8.22 15.04
CA ILE A 242 -2.51 -7.73 14.08
C ILE A 242 -1.84 -7.17 12.82
N VAL A 243 -0.71 -6.46 12.99
CA VAL A 243 -0.02 -5.76 11.89
C VAL A 243 0.79 -6.75 11.02
N GLY A 244 1.35 -7.80 11.63
CA GLY A 244 2.06 -8.88 10.92
C GLY A 244 3.42 -8.50 10.32
N LYS A 245 3.90 -7.28 10.54
CA LYS A 245 5.27 -6.84 10.22
C LYS A 245 6.02 -6.52 11.51
N ASP A 246 7.31 -6.24 11.37
CA ASP A 246 8.11 -5.61 12.42
C ASP A 246 7.38 -4.35 12.93
N PRO A 247 6.94 -4.31 14.20
CA PRO A 247 6.16 -3.19 14.73
C PRO A 247 6.97 -1.89 14.84
N ASP A 248 8.30 -1.98 14.74
CA ASP A 248 9.19 -0.83 14.79
C ASP A 248 9.79 -0.50 13.42
N GLY A 249 9.42 -1.23 12.36
CA GLY A 249 10.04 -1.12 11.02
C GLY A 249 9.97 0.29 10.44
N ASP A 250 8.79 0.91 10.44
CA ASP A 250 8.61 2.28 9.93
C ASP A 250 9.47 3.31 10.71
N LEU A 251 9.72 3.06 12.01
CA LEU A 251 10.58 3.90 12.84
C LEU A 251 12.07 3.67 12.53
N ARG A 252 12.49 2.42 12.31
CA ARG A 252 13.87 2.05 11.90
C ARG A 252 14.22 2.59 10.51
N GLU A 253 13.26 2.57 9.60
CA GLU A 253 13.39 3.11 8.24
C GLU A 253 13.36 4.65 8.23
N GLY A 254 12.89 5.27 9.31
CA GLY A 254 12.82 6.73 9.44
C GLY A 254 11.72 7.36 8.59
N LYS A 255 10.64 6.60 8.29
CA LYS A 255 9.52 7.06 7.48
C LYS A 255 8.94 8.36 8.05
N ARG A 256 8.76 9.36 7.19
CA ARG A 256 8.24 10.69 7.56
C ARG A 256 6.72 10.72 7.51
N THR A 257 6.08 9.81 8.24
CA THR A 257 4.62 9.72 8.33
C THR A 257 4.02 11.01 8.92
N PRO A 258 2.72 11.28 8.69
CA PRO A 258 2.02 12.41 9.31
C PRO A 258 2.17 12.49 10.84
N LEU A 259 2.33 11.35 11.53
CA LEU A 259 2.62 11.29 12.97
C LEU A 259 3.96 11.98 13.31
N VAL A 260 5.01 11.61 12.58
CA VAL A 260 6.37 12.13 12.73
C VAL A 260 6.42 13.61 12.34
N VAL A 261 5.79 13.97 11.23
CA VAL A 261 5.75 15.37 10.74
C VAL A 261 5.05 16.27 11.74
N HIS A 262 3.92 15.84 12.32
CA HIS A 262 3.24 16.60 13.36
C HIS A 262 4.11 16.75 14.61
N ALA A 263 4.76 15.66 15.06
CA ALA A 263 5.62 15.69 16.25
C ALA A 263 6.86 16.57 16.07
N ALA A 264 7.40 16.68 14.85
CA ALA A 264 8.54 17.54 14.53
C ALA A 264 8.28 19.04 14.75
N ALA A 265 7.01 19.46 14.74
CA ALA A 265 6.60 20.82 15.07
C ALA A 265 6.32 21.03 16.58
N SER A 266 6.47 19.99 17.40
CA SER A 266 6.12 20.01 18.83
C SER A 266 7.35 20.14 19.74
N SER A 267 7.12 20.46 21.02
CA SER A 267 8.16 20.44 22.06
C SER A 267 8.68 19.05 22.41
N HIS A 268 8.10 17.97 21.86
CA HIS A 268 8.50 16.58 22.13
C HIS A 268 9.48 16.04 21.07
N TRP A 269 9.80 16.81 20.01
CA TRP A 269 10.65 16.35 18.90
C TRP A 269 12.03 15.85 19.34
N TRP A 270 12.62 16.47 20.37
CA TRP A 270 13.94 16.10 20.89
C TRP A 270 14.03 14.64 21.40
N ARG A 271 12.89 14.01 21.70
CA ARG A 271 12.78 12.60 22.12
C ARG A 271 12.62 11.64 20.93
N VAL A 272 12.21 12.15 19.77
CA VAL A 272 11.97 11.34 18.55
C VAL A 272 13.17 11.38 17.62
N GLU A 273 13.70 12.58 17.37
CA GLU A 273 14.78 12.83 16.39
C GLU A 273 16.02 11.92 16.55
N PRO A 274 16.53 11.65 17.77
CA PRO A 274 17.77 10.89 17.92
C PRO A 274 17.64 9.41 17.53
N HIS A 275 16.42 8.88 17.53
CA HIS A 275 16.14 7.45 17.38
C HIS A 275 15.50 7.11 16.04
N LEU A 276 14.78 8.05 15.43
CA LEU A 276 14.12 7.85 14.15
C LEU A 276 15.15 7.58 13.02
N GLY A 277 14.95 6.50 12.28
CA GLY A 277 15.86 6.10 11.19
C GLY A 277 17.09 5.32 11.67
N ASN A 278 17.16 4.96 12.95
CA ASN A 278 18.24 4.11 13.46
C ASN A 278 17.93 2.62 13.15
N PRO A 279 18.74 1.92 12.32
CA PRO A 279 18.52 0.51 12.05
C PRO A 279 18.68 -0.37 13.30
N ASP A 280 19.44 0.10 14.30
CA ASP A 280 19.67 -0.59 15.58
C ASP A 280 18.66 -0.16 16.66
N LEU A 281 17.54 0.48 16.30
CA LEU A 281 16.51 0.96 17.23
C LEU A 281 16.05 -0.15 18.16
N THR A 282 16.24 0.06 19.47
CA THR A 282 15.78 -0.90 20.48
C THR A 282 14.29 -0.76 20.72
N ARG A 283 13.69 -1.77 21.36
CA ARG A 283 12.27 -1.72 21.71
C ARG A 283 11.97 -0.59 22.70
N GLU A 284 12.86 -0.36 23.66
CA GLU A 284 12.73 0.72 24.64
C GLU A 284 12.76 2.10 23.99
N GLU A 285 13.64 2.29 22.98
CA GLU A 285 13.72 3.52 22.20
C GLU A 285 12.49 3.71 21.30
N ALA A 286 11.99 2.64 20.67
CA ALA A 286 10.76 2.68 19.90
C ALA A 286 9.54 3.05 20.79
N ASP A 287 9.48 2.50 22.00
CA ASP A 287 8.44 2.85 22.98
C ASP A 287 8.57 4.29 23.50
N GLU A 288 9.81 4.83 23.56
CA GLU A 288 10.07 6.24 23.83
C GLU A 288 9.54 7.14 22.71
N ILE A 289 9.80 6.79 21.45
CA ILE A 289 9.23 7.51 20.28
C ILE A 289 7.70 7.50 20.37
N ARG A 290 7.06 6.34 20.58
CA ARG A 290 5.60 6.22 20.68
C ARG A 290 5.03 7.12 21.79
N ARG A 291 5.66 7.13 22.97
CA ARG A 291 5.26 7.99 24.09
C ARG A 291 5.39 9.46 23.71
N ALA A 292 6.49 9.87 23.07
CA ALA A 292 6.67 11.24 22.61
C ALA A 292 5.64 11.65 21.53
N LEU A 293 5.30 10.76 20.60
CA LEU A 293 4.24 11.00 19.59
C LEU A 293 2.86 11.17 20.23
N MET A 294 2.54 10.37 21.26
CA MET A 294 1.29 10.51 22.03
C MET A 294 1.24 11.83 22.79
N GLU A 295 2.30 12.18 23.52
CA GLU A 295 2.36 13.44 24.27
C GLU A 295 2.34 14.68 23.36
N ALA A 296 2.89 14.57 22.15
CA ALA A 296 2.78 15.60 21.12
C ALA A 296 1.35 15.77 20.55
N GLY A 297 0.42 14.86 20.88
CA GLY A 297 -0.92 14.83 20.30
C GLY A 297 -0.96 14.35 18.84
N SER A 298 0.10 13.72 18.34
CA SER A 298 0.19 13.29 16.94
C SER A 298 -0.83 12.19 16.61
N PHE A 299 -1.12 11.28 17.54
CA PHE A 299 -2.14 10.25 17.36
C PHE A 299 -3.51 10.87 17.07
N ASP A 300 -4.00 11.72 17.99
CA ASP A 300 -5.32 12.37 17.88
C ASP A 300 -5.40 13.26 16.62
N HIS A 301 -4.30 13.93 16.27
CA HIS A 301 -4.20 14.73 15.06
C HIS A 301 -4.43 13.89 13.80
N VAL A 302 -3.72 12.76 13.68
CA VAL A 302 -3.81 11.87 12.52
C VAL A 302 -5.15 11.14 12.49
N GLU A 303 -5.69 10.71 13.63
CA GLU A 303 -7.04 10.15 13.72
C GLU A 303 -8.10 11.16 13.24
N THR A 304 -7.98 12.42 13.64
CA THR A 304 -8.87 13.50 13.19
C THR A 304 -8.79 13.73 11.68
N LEU A 305 -7.57 13.72 11.12
CA LEU A 305 -7.31 13.80 9.67
C LEU A 305 -7.94 12.62 8.92
N MET A 306 -7.73 11.39 9.39
CA MET A 306 -8.35 10.19 8.84
C MET A 306 -9.88 10.34 8.81
N GLY A 307 -10.49 10.72 9.94
CA GLY A 307 -11.93 10.95 10.02
C GLY A 307 -12.44 12.05 9.08
N ARG A 308 -11.64 13.11 8.84
CA ARG A 308 -11.95 14.15 7.86
C ARG A 308 -12.00 13.59 6.44
N HIS A 309 -11.00 12.81 6.04
CA HIS A 309 -10.97 12.20 4.72
C HIS A 309 -12.11 11.20 4.50
N VAL A 310 -12.48 10.42 5.52
CA VAL A 310 -13.68 9.56 5.46
C VAL A 310 -14.96 10.38 5.23
N ARG A 311 -15.13 11.52 5.91
CA ARG A 311 -16.30 12.39 5.70
C ARG A 311 -16.33 12.98 4.30
N ILE A 312 -15.18 13.39 3.75
CA ILE A 312 -15.07 13.88 2.37
C ILE A 312 -15.46 12.76 1.40
N ALA A 313 -14.92 11.55 1.57
CA ALA A 313 -15.27 10.39 0.74
C ALA A 313 -16.79 10.11 0.74
N ARG A 314 -17.43 10.17 1.91
CA ARG A 314 -18.90 10.01 2.04
C ARG A 314 -19.66 11.06 1.24
N TRP A 315 -19.25 12.33 1.36
CA TRP A 315 -19.89 13.43 0.63
C TRP A 315 -19.84 13.24 -0.89
N HIS A 316 -18.69 12.83 -1.44
CA HIS A 316 -18.59 12.53 -2.87
C HIS A 316 -19.37 11.26 -3.27
N ALA A 317 -19.39 10.25 -2.38
CA ALA A 317 -20.05 8.97 -2.62
C ALA A 317 -21.59 9.04 -2.62
N GLU A 318 -22.18 10.01 -1.90
CA GLU A 318 -23.63 10.22 -1.83
C GLU A 318 -24.25 10.44 -3.20
N ALA A 319 -23.62 11.25 -4.05
CA ALA A 319 -24.12 11.57 -5.39
C ALA A 319 -24.12 10.36 -6.35
N LEU A 320 -23.40 9.28 -5.99
CA LEU A 320 -23.21 8.09 -6.80
C LEU A 320 -23.80 6.83 -6.17
N ASP A 321 -24.51 6.96 -5.05
CA ASP A 321 -25.01 5.84 -4.22
C ASP A 321 -23.91 4.87 -3.76
N LEU A 322 -22.67 5.35 -3.61
CA LEU A 322 -21.52 4.53 -3.22
C LEU A 322 -21.31 4.46 -1.69
N THR A 323 -22.05 5.27 -0.92
CA THR A 323 -21.84 5.42 0.54
C THR A 323 -21.98 4.09 1.28
N ALA A 324 -23.16 3.47 1.23
CA ALA A 324 -23.39 2.19 1.90
C ALA A 324 -22.55 1.03 1.30
N PRO A 325 -22.56 0.77 -0.02
CA PRO A 325 -21.93 -0.41 -0.58
C PRO A 325 -20.40 -0.39 -0.50
N ILE A 326 -19.78 0.78 -0.54
CA ILE A 326 -18.32 0.92 -0.57
C ILE A 326 -17.81 1.57 0.72
N VAL A 327 -18.21 2.81 0.99
CA VAL A 327 -17.59 3.62 2.06
C VAL A 327 -17.88 3.01 3.44
N ASP A 328 -19.14 2.70 3.75
CA ASP A 328 -19.54 2.08 5.01
C ASP A 328 -18.96 0.68 5.16
N THR A 329 -19.08 -0.15 4.12
CA THR A 329 -18.51 -1.51 4.12
C THR A 329 -17.03 -1.49 4.48
N LEU A 330 -16.25 -0.59 3.87
CA LEU A 330 -14.82 -0.48 4.16
C LEU A 330 -14.53 0.05 5.55
N THR A 331 -15.11 1.22 5.87
CA THR A 331 -14.79 1.94 7.09
C THR A 331 -15.33 1.25 8.35
N SER A 332 -16.29 0.35 8.23
CA SER A 332 -16.77 -0.49 9.34
C SER A 332 -15.67 -1.37 9.98
N THR A 333 -14.60 -1.65 9.23
CA THR A 333 -13.46 -2.45 9.69
C THR A 333 -12.27 -1.61 10.14
N TRP A 334 -12.41 -0.28 10.10
CA TRP A 334 -11.30 0.65 10.34
C TRP A 334 -11.14 1.06 11.80
N ASP A 335 -11.73 0.31 12.72
CA ASP A 335 -11.55 0.54 14.15
C ASP A 335 -10.07 0.45 14.55
N ILE A 336 -9.61 1.47 15.29
CA ILE A 336 -8.26 1.59 15.82
C ILE A 336 -8.23 1.48 17.36
N ALA A 337 -9.37 1.21 18.01
CA ALA A 337 -9.51 1.15 19.47
C ALA A 337 -8.61 0.12 20.19
N GLY A 338 -7.95 -0.77 19.44
CA GLY A 338 -6.94 -1.72 19.97
C GLY A 338 -5.50 -1.17 20.01
N ALA A 339 -5.22 0.01 19.46
CA ALA A 339 -3.92 0.66 19.54
C ALA A 339 -3.72 1.19 20.97
N THR A 340 -3.02 0.43 21.81
CA THR A 340 -2.83 0.77 23.22
C THR A 340 -1.40 1.24 23.49
N VAL A 341 -1.28 2.18 24.43
CA VAL A 341 0.01 2.69 24.91
C VAL A 341 0.73 1.56 25.67
N PRO A 342 2.00 1.23 25.34
CA PRO A 342 2.77 0.34 26.19
C PRO A 342 2.89 0.97 27.58
N PRO A 343 2.65 0.22 28.68
CA PRO A 343 2.75 0.77 30.02
C PRO A 343 4.14 1.38 30.22
N ALA A 344 4.21 2.50 30.94
CA ALA A 344 5.49 3.10 31.31
C ALA A 344 6.40 2.03 31.93
N PRO A 345 7.71 2.00 31.62
CA PRO A 345 8.64 1.14 32.34
C PRO A 345 8.47 1.42 33.82
N ALA A 346 8.38 0.37 34.63
CA ALA A 346 8.33 0.53 36.07
C ALA A 346 9.56 1.33 36.49
N ASP A 347 9.37 2.41 37.25
CA ASP A 347 10.46 3.12 37.89
C ASP A 347 11.27 2.10 38.71
N GLU A 348 12.38 1.61 38.16
CA GLU A 348 13.37 0.94 38.99
C GLU A 348 13.87 2.01 39.97
N PRO A 349 13.70 1.80 41.29
CA PRO A 349 14.19 2.76 42.25
C PRO A 349 15.69 2.88 42.05
N LEU A 350 16.14 4.10 41.69
CA LEU A 350 17.55 4.48 41.70
C LEU A 350 18.21 3.94 42.97
N GLU A 351 19.00 2.88 42.84
CA GLU A 351 19.84 2.42 43.92
C GLU A 351 20.72 3.60 44.32
N ALA A 352 20.50 4.09 45.54
CA ALA A 352 21.29 5.14 46.14
C ALA A 352 22.76 4.70 46.11
N ALA A 353 23.55 5.31 45.22
CA ALA A 353 24.99 5.20 45.23
C ALA A 353 25.49 5.60 46.61
N THR A 354 25.86 4.60 47.42
CA THR A 354 26.55 4.78 48.69
C THR A 354 27.94 5.31 48.40
N VAL A 355 28.05 6.64 48.44
CA VAL A 355 29.34 7.31 48.55
C VAL A 355 29.87 7.05 49.97
N GLY A 356 30.63 5.96 50.12
CA GLY A 356 31.42 5.68 51.31
C GLY A 356 32.71 6.48 51.29
N VAL A 357 32.72 7.62 52.00
CA VAL A 357 33.94 8.29 52.46
C VAL A 357 34.29 7.75 53.85
N ALA A 358 35.34 6.93 53.94
CA ALA A 358 36.34 6.85 55.03
C ALA A 358 37.21 5.61 54.83
#